data_AF-A0A2N2VC44-F1
#
_entry.id   AF-A0A2N2VC44-F1
#
_cell.length_a   1.000
_cell.length_b   1.000
_cell.length_c   1.000
_cell.angle_alpha   90.00
_cell.angle_beta   90.00
_cell.angle_gamma   90.00
#
_symmetry.space_group_name_H-M   'P 1'
#
loop_
_entity.id
_entity.type
_entity.pdbx_description
1 polymer ?
#
loop_
_entity_poly.entity_id
_entity_poly.type
_entity_poly.pdbx_seq_one_letter_code
_entity_poly.pdbx_strand_id
1 'polypeptide(L)'
;MTASSGLAEEVSKLRIVGQEQIADFLGVAPKTIVEWQEQGLPIEVRGGPHVPSEYDSVACISWMIDRALKKAGSERPQDREARLNGDLKEILLAEKRGTLISVQQIEPKLRAAIVAAREFWRNEPTRLAREVPGKPIQEIEGLLSTSFEGFLVKLSRWPQMETVDDTDEENGQSNASQPQ
;
A
#
# COMPACT_ATOMS: atom_id res chain seq x y z
N MET A 1 -59.29 -3.03 13.53
CA MET A 1 -59.34 -4.20 14.43
C MET A 1 -58.73 -5.37 13.67
N THR A 2 -57.69 -6.09 14.08
CA THR A 2 -56.79 -6.15 15.24
C THR A 2 -55.95 -7.39 14.93
N ALA A 3 -54.63 -7.27 14.73
CA ALA A 3 -53.64 -8.35 14.92
C ALA A 3 -52.32 -7.98 14.21
N SER A 4 -51.43 -7.24 14.88
CA SER A 4 -50.00 -7.25 14.52
C SER A 4 -49.05 -6.82 15.66
N SER A 5 -49.49 -6.80 16.93
CA SER A 5 -48.70 -6.20 18.03
C SER A 5 -48.63 -7.12 19.26
N GLY A 6 -48.26 -8.38 19.07
CA GLY A 6 -48.21 -9.36 20.17
C GLY A 6 -47.02 -10.30 20.18
N LEU A 7 -45.97 -10.05 19.39
CA LEU A 7 -44.82 -10.96 19.25
C LEU A 7 -43.47 -10.33 19.57
N ALA A 8 -43.42 -9.04 19.93
CA ALA A 8 -42.19 -8.35 20.33
C ALA A 8 -42.11 -8.04 21.84
N GLU A 9 -43.17 -8.34 22.61
CA GLU A 9 -43.31 -7.92 24.01
C GLU A 9 -43.07 -9.06 25.02
N GLU A 10 -42.38 -10.12 24.61
CA GLU A 10 -42.01 -11.21 25.50
C GLU A 10 -40.60 -11.76 25.25
N VAL A 11 -39.67 -10.91 24.80
CA VAL A 11 -38.27 -11.16 25.14
C VAL A 11 -38.17 -10.88 26.63
N SER A 12 -38.23 -11.93 27.44
CA SER A 12 -38.15 -11.90 28.89
C SER A 12 -37.20 -10.80 29.38
N LYS A 13 -37.73 -9.73 29.98
CA LYS A 13 -36.93 -8.70 30.64
C LYS A 13 -36.17 -9.38 31.77
N LEU A 14 -34.92 -9.75 31.52
CA LEU A 14 -34.01 -10.29 32.52
C LEU A 14 -33.54 -9.10 33.37
N ARG A 15 -34.38 -8.76 34.35
CA ARG A 15 -34.12 -7.70 35.31
C ARG A 15 -33.14 -8.20 36.36
N ILE A 16 -32.01 -7.51 36.49
CA ILE A 16 -30.99 -7.80 37.48
C ILE A 16 -30.97 -6.65 38.48
N VAL A 17 -31.05 -6.99 39.76
CA VAL A 17 -31.12 -6.00 40.84
C VAL A 17 -29.77 -5.93 41.54
N GLY A 18 -29.20 -4.74 41.59
CA GLY A 18 -27.92 -4.49 42.27
C GLY A 18 -26.71 -4.53 41.33
N GLN A 19 -25.72 -3.69 41.67
CA GLN A 19 -24.49 -3.52 40.89
C GLN A 19 -23.61 -4.78 40.88
N GLU A 20 -23.61 -5.55 41.97
CA GLU A 20 -22.81 -6.78 42.07
C GLU A 20 -23.34 -7.86 41.12
N GLN A 21 -24.66 -8.06 41.10
CA GLN A 21 -25.28 -9.11 40.28
C GLN A 21 -25.13 -8.82 38.78
N ILE A 22 -25.23 -7.55 38.36
CA ILE A 22 -25.00 -7.19 36.95
C ILE A 22 -23.50 -7.26 36.60
N ALA A 23 -22.60 -6.96 37.54
CA ALA A 23 -21.17 -7.10 37.32
C ALA A 23 -20.78 -8.58 37.11
N ASP A 24 -21.30 -9.46 37.96
CA ASP A 24 -21.10 -10.92 37.85
C ASP A 24 -21.69 -11.46 36.55
N PHE A 25 -22.90 -11.02 36.19
CA PHE A 25 -23.55 -11.42 34.93
C PHE A 25 -22.77 -10.97 33.69
N LEU A 26 -22.19 -9.77 33.72
CA LEU A 26 -21.39 -9.24 32.61
C LEU A 26 -19.91 -9.69 32.67
N GLY A 27 -19.50 -10.43 33.72
CA GLY A 27 -18.15 -10.93 33.90
C GLY A 27 -17.10 -9.82 34.15
N VAL A 28 -17.51 -8.71 34.76
CA VAL A 28 -16.65 -7.54 35.02
C VAL A 28 -16.61 -7.21 36.51
N ALA A 29 -15.60 -6.43 36.92
CA ALA A 29 -15.53 -5.97 38.30
C ALA A 29 -16.66 -4.96 38.61
N PRO A 30 -17.25 -4.96 39.84
CA PRO A 30 -18.32 -4.02 40.21
C PRO A 30 -17.95 -2.54 40.03
N LYS A 31 -16.67 -2.19 40.22
CA LYS A 31 -16.14 -0.84 39.97
C LYS A 31 -16.31 -0.41 38.51
N THR A 32 -16.16 -1.33 37.56
CA THR A 32 -16.32 -1.06 36.13
C THR A 32 -17.77 -0.73 35.78
N ILE A 33 -18.76 -1.31 36.49
CA ILE A 33 -20.17 -0.96 36.32
C ILE A 33 -20.41 0.49 36.74
N VAL A 34 -19.85 0.94 37.86
CA VAL A 34 -19.96 2.34 38.32
C VAL A 34 -19.37 3.30 37.28
N GLU A 35 -18.17 3.00 36.77
CA GLU A 35 -17.55 3.79 35.70
C GLU A 35 -18.40 3.80 34.42
N TRP A 36 -19.07 2.69 34.09
CA TRP A 36 -19.93 2.62 32.92
C TRP A 36 -21.25 3.36 33.11
N GLN A 37 -21.78 3.43 34.33
CA GLN A 37 -22.94 4.28 34.64
C GLN A 37 -22.66 5.76 34.39
N GLU A 38 -21.46 6.24 34.71
CA GLU A 38 -21.03 7.60 34.39
C GLU A 38 -20.89 7.81 32.87
N GLN A 39 -20.53 6.76 32.13
CA GLN A 39 -20.41 6.76 30.67
C GLN A 39 -21.76 6.54 29.94
N GLY A 40 -22.87 6.42 30.68
CA GLY A 40 -24.21 6.29 30.12
C GLY A 40 -24.73 4.86 29.95
N LEU A 41 -24.28 3.91 30.79
CA LEU A 41 -24.88 2.58 30.88
C LEU A 41 -26.40 2.69 31.18
N PRO A 42 -27.26 1.97 30.45
CA PRO A 42 -28.70 1.96 30.72
C PRO A 42 -29.03 1.46 32.13
N ILE A 43 -29.90 2.19 32.84
CA ILE A 43 -30.41 1.86 34.17
C ILE A 43 -31.94 1.98 34.10
N GLU A 44 -32.68 0.92 34.41
CA GLU A 44 -34.14 0.90 34.34
C GLU A 44 -34.73 1.67 35.54
N VAL A 45 -34.26 1.35 36.76
CA VAL A 45 -34.63 2.05 37.98
C VAL A 45 -33.36 2.44 38.72
N ARG A 46 -33.07 3.75 38.77
CA ARG A 46 -31.93 4.26 39.54
C ARG A 46 -32.27 4.20 41.03
N GLY A 47 -31.51 3.39 41.77
CA GLY A 47 -31.58 3.31 43.21
C GLY A 47 -31.06 4.58 43.89
N GLY A 48 -31.55 4.86 45.09
CA GLY A 48 -31.08 5.93 45.97
C GLY A 48 -30.17 5.40 47.09
N PRO A 49 -29.81 6.24 48.08
CA PRO A 49 -29.09 5.77 49.27
C PRO A 49 -29.85 4.61 49.93
N HIS A 50 -29.19 3.47 50.10
CA HIS A 50 -29.74 2.20 50.63
C HIS A 50 -30.78 1.47 49.76
N VAL A 51 -30.98 1.88 48.49
CA VAL A 51 -31.85 1.16 47.54
C VAL A 51 -31.02 0.71 46.33
N PRO A 52 -30.95 -0.59 46.01
CA PRO A 52 -30.17 -1.08 44.86
C PRO A 52 -30.81 -0.64 43.54
N SER A 53 -29.97 -0.30 42.56
CA SER A 53 -30.43 0.01 41.19
C SER A 53 -30.83 -1.25 40.43
N GLU A 54 -31.84 -1.13 39.58
CA GLU A 54 -32.30 -2.19 38.68
C GLU A 54 -31.77 -1.97 37.26
N TYR A 55 -31.29 -3.05 36.65
CA TYR A 55 -30.74 -3.08 35.31
C TYR A 55 -31.56 -3.99 34.41
N ASP A 56 -31.77 -3.57 33.18
CA ASP A 56 -32.20 -4.46 32.10
C ASP A 56 -30.95 -5.05 31.42
N SER A 57 -30.75 -6.36 31.59
CA SER A 57 -29.56 -7.03 31.06
C SER A 57 -29.46 -6.92 29.54
N VAL A 58 -30.59 -6.89 28.82
CA VAL A 58 -30.62 -6.82 27.36
C VAL A 58 -30.15 -5.44 26.87
N ALA A 59 -30.64 -4.38 27.50
CA ALA A 59 -30.19 -3.01 27.23
C ALA A 59 -28.70 -2.81 27.56
N CYS A 60 -28.23 -3.37 28.68
CA CYS A 60 -26.82 -3.29 29.07
C CYS A 60 -25.91 -4.00 28.06
N ILE A 61 -26.26 -5.22 27.61
CA ILE A 61 -25.48 -5.95 26.59
C ILE A 61 -25.43 -5.16 25.28
N SER A 62 -26.57 -4.64 24.82
CA SER A 62 -26.65 -3.87 23.57
C SER A 62 -25.75 -2.63 23.63
N TRP A 63 -25.77 -1.90 24.74
CA TRP A 63 -24.89 -0.75 24.96
C TRP A 63 -23.40 -1.13 24.96
N MET A 64 -23.03 -2.28 25.54
CA MET A 64 -21.64 -2.77 25.51
C MET A 64 -21.17 -3.08 24.09
N ILE A 65 -22.03 -3.71 23.28
CA ILE A 65 -21.73 -4.03 21.88
C ILE A 65 -21.53 -2.74 21.08
N ASP A 66 -22.43 -1.77 21.22
CA ASP A 66 -22.32 -0.47 20.54
C ASP A 66 -21.04 0.28 20.94
N ARG A 67 -20.69 0.25 22.24
CA ARG A 67 -19.46 0.85 22.75
C ARG A 67 -18.22 0.17 22.20
N ALA A 68 -18.21 -1.16 22.10
CA ALA A 68 -17.10 -1.92 21.53
C ALA A 68 -16.93 -1.63 20.03
N LEU A 69 -18.05 -1.57 19.29
CA LEU A 69 -18.06 -1.23 17.87
C LEU A 69 -17.57 0.20 17.62
N LYS A 70 -18.01 1.18 18.41
CA LYS A 70 -17.49 2.57 18.34
C LYS A 70 -15.99 2.65 18.62
N LYS A 71 -15.48 1.85 19.57
CA LYS A 71 -14.05 1.77 19.87
C LYS A 71 -13.24 1.08 18.77
N ALA A 72 -13.84 0.14 18.04
CA ALA A 72 -13.23 -0.55 16.92
C ALA A 72 -13.29 0.24 15.60
N GLY A 73 -14.31 1.09 15.42
CA GLY A 73 -14.49 1.92 14.22
C GLY A 73 -13.57 3.15 14.13
N SER A 74 -12.90 3.51 15.23
CA SER A 74 -11.85 4.54 15.22
C SER A 74 -10.54 3.91 14.76
N GLU A 75 -10.27 3.99 13.44
CA GLU A 75 -8.99 3.57 12.84
C GLU A 75 -7.83 4.22 13.62
N ARG A 76 -7.03 3.39 14.30
CA ARG A 76 -5.90 3.91 15.06
C ARG A 76 -4.79 4.32 14.09
N PRO A 77 -3.95 5.30 14.43
CA PRO A 77 -2.77 5.63 13.64
C PRO A 77 -1.92 4.40 13.28
N GLN A 78 -1.83 3.43 14.19
CA GLN A 78 -1.13 2.14 13.98
C GLN A 78 -1.79 1.26 12.92
N ASP A 79 -3.12 1.23 12.84
CA ASP A 79 -3.84 0.43 11.83
C ASP A 79 -3.61 1.02 10.43
N ARG A 80 -3.56 2.36 10.34
CA ARG A 80 -3.24 3.08 9.11
C ARG A 80 -1.80 2.82 8.65
N GLU A 81 -0.83 2.88 9.57
CA GLU A 81 0.57 2.58 9.28
C GLU A 81 0.76 1.12 8.84
N ALA A 82 0.08 0.18 9.49
CA ALA A 82 0.14 -1.24 9.13
C ALA A 82 -0.35 -1.47 7.70
N ARG A 83 -1.42 -0.79 7.28
CA ARG A 83 -1.94 -0.85 5.91
C ARG A 83 -0.93 -0.31 4.90
N LEU A 84 -0.43 0.91 5.12
CA LEU A 84 0.54 1.55 4.21
C LEU A 84 1.84 0.74 4.09
N ASN A 85 2.31 0.16 5.20
CA ASN A 85 3.49 -0.72 5.19
C ASN A 85 3.23 -2.06 4.47
N GLY A 86 1.98 -2.56 4.50
CA GLY A 86 1.55 -3.70 3.71
C GLY A 86 1.66 -3.39 2.22
N ASP A 87 1.04 -2.29 1.78
CA ASP A 87 1.02 -1.86 0.38
C ASP A 87 2.45 -1.67 -0.18
N LEU A 88 3.33 -1.03 0.59
CA LEU A 88 4.74 -0.87 0.21
C LEU A 88 5.46 -2.20 0.03
N LYS A 89 5.22 -3.18 0.91
CA LYS A 89 5.83 -4.50 0.80
C LYS A 89 5.36 -5.25 -0.45
N GLU A 90 4.10 -5.09 -0.83
CA GLU A 90 3.56 -5.71 -2.05
C GLU A 90 4.22 -5.13 -3.31
N ILE A 91 4.39 -3.81 -3.39
CA ILE A 91 5.08 -3.15 -4.50
C ILE A 91 6.53 -3.63 -4.60
N LEU A 92 7.25 -3.67 -3.47
CA LEU A 92 8.63 -4.15 -3.43
C LEU A 92 8.76 -5.63 -3.80
N LEU A 93 7.79 -6.46 -3.40
CA LEU A 93 7.72 -7.86 -3.83
C LEU A 93 7.50 -7.97 -5.34
N ALA A 94 6.63 -7.13 -5.92
CA ALA A 94 6.38 -7.11 -7.35
C ALA A 94 7.61 -6.67 -8.16
N GLU A 95 8.36 -5.68 -7.64
CA GLU A 95 9.64 -5.24 -8.21
C GLU A 95 10.70 -6.35 -8.16
N LYS A 96 10.89 -6.99 -6.99
CA LYS A 96 11.83 -8.11 -6.83
C LYS A 96 11.50 -9.32 -7.69
N ARG A 97 10.21 -9.54 -7.99
CA ARG A 97 9.74 -10.58 -8.91
C ARG A 97 9.96 -10.21 -10.39
N GLY A 98 10.42 -9.01 -10.69
CA GLY A 98 10.63 -8.53 -12.06
C GLY A 98 9.34 -8.20 -12.81
N THR A 99 8.21 -8.09 -12.11
CA THR A 99 6.91 -7.75 -12.71
C THR A 99 6.71 -6.24 -12.82
N LEU A 100 7.47 -5.48 -12.03
CA LEU A 100 7.41 -4.03 -11.94
C LEU A 100 8.84 -3.49 -12.00
N ILE A 101 9.05 -2.41 -12.73
CA ILE A 101 10.34 -1.71 -12.80
C ILE A 101 10.08 -0.23 -12.57
N SER A 102 10.99 0.44 -11.86
CA SER A 102 10.89 1.88 -11.67
C SER A 102 11.07 2.62 -13.00
N VAL A 103 10.23 3.63 -13.25
CA VAL A 103 10.31 4.49 -14.44
C VAL A 103 11.69 5.15 -14.55
N GLN A 104 12.29 5.50 -13.41
CA GLN A 104 13.63 6.10 -13.33
C GLN A 104 14.73 5.17 -13.88
N GLN A 105 14.50 3.85 -13.89
CA GLN A 105 15.45 2.86 -14.41
C GLN A 105 15.26 2.58 -15.90
N ILE A 106 14.09 2.90 -16.47
CA ILE A 106 13.78 2.65 -17.88
C ILE A 106 14.46 3.68 -18.77
N GLU A 107 14.29 4.98 -18.47
CA GLU A 107 14.77 6.05 -19.36
C GLU A 107 16.28 5.99 -19.62
N PRO A 108 17.16 5.83 -18.61
CA PRO A 108 18.61 5.78 -18.84
C PRO A 108 19.02 4.57 -19.69
N LYS A 109 18.44 3.39 -19.41
CA LYS A 109 18.72 2.16 -20.16
C LYS A 109 18.26 2.25 -21.61
N LEU A 110 17.06 2.78 -21.83
CA LEU A 110 16.53 2.98 -23.17
C LEU A 110 17.34 4.01 -23.96
N ARG A 111 17.74 5.11 -23.32
CA ARG A 111 18.62 6.13 -23.89
C ARG A 111 19.96 5.54 -24.32
N ALA A 112 20.62 4.80 -23.43
CA ALA A 112 21.89 4.13 -23.73
C ALA A 112 21.75 3.18 -24.93
N ALA A 113 20.68 2.39 -24.96
CA ALA A 113 20.41 1.48 -26.08
C ALA A 113 20.18 2.19 -27.41
N ILE A 114 19.42 3.29 -27.41
CA ILE A 114 19.18 4.10 -28.62
C ILE A 114 20.48 4.76 -29.09
N VAL A 115 21.32 5.25 -28.17
CA VAL A 115 22.63 5.84 -28.50
C VAL A 115 23.57 4.81 -29.13
N ALA A 116 23.72 3.64 -28.51
CA ALA A 116 24.54 2.55 -29.04
C ALA A 116 24.05 2.05 -30.41
N ALA A 117 22.72 1.96 -30.56
CA ALA A 117 22.07 1.62 -31.83
C ALA A 117 22.39 2.65 -32.93
N ARG A 118 22.27 3.94 -32.61
CA ARG A 118 22.60 5.05 -33.53
C ARG A 118 24.06 5.01 -33.96
N GLU A 119 24.98 4.79 -33.03
CA GLU A 119 26.42 4.74 -33.31
C GLU A 119 26.80 3.58 -34.20
N PHE A 120 26.20 2.40 -33.97
CA PHE A 120 26.38 1.25 -34.84
C PHE A 120 25.97 1.57 -36.29
N TRP A 121 24.79 2.15 -36.49
CA TRP A 121 24.32 2.54 -37.82
C TRP A 121 25.17 3.64 -38.47
N ARG A 122 25.70 4.58 -37.70
CA ARG A 122 26.52 5.66 -38.26
C ARG A 122 27.86 5.17 -38.79
N ASN A 123 28.42 4.12 -38.20
CA ASN A 123 29.72 3.56 -38.58
C ASN A 123 29.64 2.55 -39.73
N GLU A 124 28.44 2.03 -39.99
CA GLU A 124 28.26 0.91 -40.91
C GLU A 124 28.42 1.22 -42.40
N PRO A 125 27.95 2.36 -42.93
CA PRO A 125 28.13 2.72 -44.34
C PRO A 125 29.60 2.75 -44.74
N THR A 126 30.48 3.24 -43.86
CA THR A 126 31.93 3.30 -44.11
C THR A 126 32.55 1.91 -44.20
N ARG A 127 32.09 0.94 -43.38
CA ARG A 127 32.53 -0.45 -43.47
C ARG A 127 32.06 -1.09 -44.77
N LEU A 128 30.75 -0.99 -45.05
CA LEU A 128 30.14 -1.58 -46.23
C LEU A 128 30.74 -1.01 -47.53
N ALA A 129 30.99 0.29 -47.61
CA ALA A 129 31.61 0.91 -48.79
C ALA A 129 33.01 0.34 -49.12
N ARG A 130 33.74 -0.20 -48.13
CA ARG A 130 35.04 -0.86 -48.35
C ARG A 130 34.90 -2.32 -48.80
N GLU A 131 33.80 -2.97 -48.43
CA GLU A 131 33.55 -4.40 -48.69
C GLU A 131 32.76 -4.65 -49.99
N VAL A 132 31.98 -3.66 -50.44
CA VAL A 132 31.10 -3.74 -51.62
C VAL A 132 31.79 -3.74 -53.00
N PRO A 133 32.95 -3.09 -53.24
CA PRO A 133 33.48 -2.95 -54.60
C PRO A 133 33.74 -4.30 -55.30
N GLY A 134 33.13 -4.49 -56.47
CA GLY A 134 33.30 -5.70 -57.30
C GLY A 134 32.45 -6.91 -56.90
N LYS A 135 31.59 -6.79 -55.87
CA LYS A 135 30.70 -7.87 -55.44
C LYS A 135 29.39 -7.93 -56.24
N PRO A 136 28.85 -9.14 -56.50
CA PRO A 136 27.52 -9.29 -57.07
C PRO A 136 26.44 -8.82 -56.09
N ILE A 137 25.28 -8.42 -56.63
CA ILE A 137 24.14 -7.89 -55.85
C ILE A 137 23.74 -8.83 -54.70
N GLN A 138 23.73 -10.15 -54.94
CA GLN A 138 23.37 -11.15 -53.92
C GLN A 138 24.32 -11.12 -52.71
N GLU A 139 25.63 -10.91 -52.93
CA GLU A 139 26.59 -10.78 -51.82
C GLU A 139 26.40 -9.47 -51.06
N ILE A 140 26.06 -8.38 -51.77
CA ILE A 140 25.79 -7.08 -51.16
C ILE A 140 24.53 -7.15 -50.27
N GLU A 141 23.47 -7.81 -50.74
CA GLU A 141 22.25 -8.06 -49.97
C GLU A 141 22.53 -8.92 -48.73
N GLY A 142 23.41 -9.92 -48.84
CA GLY A 142 23.86 -10.72 -47.70
C GLY A 142 24.60 -9.90 -46.63
N LEU A 143 25.49 -8.99 -47.06
CA LEU A 143 26.22 -8.08 -46.16
C LEU A 143 25.28 -7.12 -45.43
N LEU A 144 24.30 -6.55 -46.15
CA LEU A 144 23.29 -5.68 -45.56
C LEU A 144 22.41 -6.44 -44.55
N SER A 145 21.93 -7.62 -44.92
CA SER A 145 21.11 -8.46 -44.05
C SER A 145 21.84 -8.82 -42.76
N THR A 146 23.10 -9.23 -42.86
CA THR A 146 23.95 -9.55 -41.69
C THR A 146 24.12 -8.34 -40.77
N SER A 147 24.33 -7.15 -41.33
CA SER A 147 24.44 -5.91 -40.57
C SER A 147 23.15 -5.58 -39.82
N PHE A 148 22.00 -5.66 -40.50
CA PHE A 148 20.70 -5.40 -39.89
C PHE A 148 20.36 -6.41 -38.79
N GLU A 149 20.65 -7.69 -39.00
CA GLU A 149 20.48 -8.71 -37.95
C GLU A 149 21.36 -8.41 -36.73
N GLY A 150 22.64 -8.07 -36.94
CA GLY A 150 23.54 -7.67 -35.86
C GLY A 150 23.04 -6.46 -35.06
N PHE A 151 22.42 -5.50 -35.74
CA PHE A 151 21.75 -4.36 -35.11
C PHE A 151 20.54 -4.76 -34.27
N LEU A 152 19.64 -5.56 -34.83
CA LEU A 152 18.43 -6.01 -34.13
C LEU A 152 18.78 -6.86 -32.90
N VAL A 153 19.82 -7.70 -32.98
CA VAL A 153 20.34 -8.45 -31.84
C VAL A 153 20.86 -7.50 -30.75
N LYS A 154 21.62 -6.46 -31.10
CA LYS A 154 22.08 -5.45 -30.12
C LYS A 154 20.91 -4.72 -29.44
N LEU A 155 19.92 -4.29 -30.22
CA LEU A 155 18.71 -3.66 -29.69
C LEU A 155 17.93 -4.59 -28.76
N SER A 156 17.78 -5.87 -29.11
CA SER A 156 17.07 -6.84 -28.26
C SER A 156 17.74 -7.03 -26.89
N ARG A 157 19.05 -6.77 -26.79
CA ARG A 157 19.84 -6.86 -25.56
C ARG A 157 19.86 -5.56 -24.74
N TRP A 158 19.07 -4.55 -25.11
CA TRP A 158 18.95 -3.29 -24.38
C TRP A 158 18.68 -3.41 -22.86
N PRO A 159 17.96 -4.43 -22.33
CA PRO A 159 17.73 -4.52 -20.89
C PRO A 159 19.01 -4.79 -20.08
N GLN A 160 20.03 -5.32 -20.75
CA GLN A 160 21.35 -5.68 -20.21
C GLN A 160 22.40 -4.59 -20.40
N MET A 161 22.06 -3.47 -21.07
CA MET A 161 23.02 -2.38 -21.24
C MET A 161 23.22 -1.65 -19.90
N GLU A 162 24.49 -1.48 -19.54
CA GLU A 162 24.90 -0.61 -18.45
C GLU A 162 24.56 0.83 -18.80
N THR A 163 24.01 1.55 -17.84
CA THR A 163 23.79 2.98 -17.96
C THR A 163 25.14 3.67 -18.00
N VAL A 164 25.37 4.49 -19.01
CA VAL A 164 26.49 5.42 -18.99
C VAL A 164 26.16 6.45 -17.90
N ASP A 165 26.93 6.42 -16.81
CA ASP A 165 26.83 7.41 -15.76
C ASP A 165 27.49 8.70 -16.29
N ASP A 166 26.70 9.66 -16.76
CA ASP A 166 27.17 11.00 -17.12
C ASP A 166 27.45 11.81 -15.84
N THR A 167 28.21 11.24 -14.90
CA THR A 167 28.87 12.02 -13.85
C THR A 167 30.19 12.55 -14.38
N ASP A 168 30.10 13.43 -15.38
CA ASP A 168 31.10 14.47 -15.52
C ASP A 168 30.83 15.45 -14.37
N GLU A 169 31.49 15.19 -13.24
CA GLU A 169 31.60 16.13 -12.13
C GLU A 169 32.23 17.42 -12.69
N GLU A 170 31.41 18.39 -13.08
CA GLU A 170 31.82 19.80 -13.17
C GLU A 170 32.23 20.24 -11.77
N ASN A 171 33.50 20.03 -11.46
CA ASN A 171 34.15 20.49 -10.25
C ASN A 171 34.35 22.01 -10.37
N GLY A 172 33.24 22.74 -10.26
CA GLY A 172 33.20 24.20 -10.19
C GLY A 172 33.81 24.66 -8.87
N GLN A 173 35.14 24.80 -8.85
CA GLN A 173 35.89 25.45 -7.79
C GLN A 173 35.41 26.89 -7.59
N SER A 174 34.43 27.04 -6.70
CA SER A 174 34.01 28.32 -6.15
C SER A 174 35.03 28.73 -5.10
N ASN A 175 36.04 29.49 -5.54
CA ASN A 175 36.98 30.17 -4.66
C ASN A 175 36.21 31.24 -3.87
N ALA A 176 35.84 30.92 -2.63
CA ALA A 176 35.21 31.86 -1.71
C ALA A 176 36.27 32.83 -1.17
N SER A 177 36.43 33.96 -1.85
CA SER A 177 37.08 35.15 -1.31
C SER A 177 36.28 35.67 -0.11
N GLN A 178 36.84 35.56 1.10
CA GLN A 178 36.39 36.33 2.26
C GLN A 178 36.82 37.80 2.10
N PRO A 179 35.94 38.80 2.26
CA PRO A 179 36.36 40.17 2.47
C PRO A 179 36.66 40.42 3.96
N GLN A 180 37.62 41.33 4.18
CA GLN A 180 38.09 41.85 5.46
C GLN A 180 37.04 42.68 6.20
#